data_AF-A0A286GA69-F1
#
_entry.id   AF-A0A286GA69-F1
#
_cell.length_a   1.000
_cell.length_b   1.000
_cell.length_c   1.000
_cell.angle_alpha   90.00
_cell.angle_beta   90.00
_cell.angle_gamma   90.00
#
_symmetry.space_group_name_H-M   'P 1'
#
loop_
_entity.id
_entity.type
_entity.pdbx_description
1 polymer ?
#
loop_
_entity_poly.entity_id
_entity_poly.type
_entity_poly.pdbx_seq_one_letter_code
_entity_poly.pdbx_strand_id
1 'polypeptide(L)'
;MTDPDPAIAIVDQHASFRLIREAATGRHAVVEARDGKVYSLHGRDRAAEPDTPEGMARLVEPDGWRDETQARAVFDEVVKGGDDLAREIW
;
A
#
# COMPACT_ATOMS: atom_id res chain seq x y z
N MET A 1 25.72 12.72 -4.37
CA MET A 1 24.34 12.69 -4.84
C MET A 1 23.56 11.94 -3.77
N THR A 2 22.87 12.66 -2.90
CA THR A 2 21.95 12.04 -1.94
C THR A 2 20.79 11.52 -2.77
N ASP A 3 20.62 10.21 -2.82
CA ASP A 3 19.39 9.61 -3.31
C ASP A 3 18.26 10.28 -2.52
N PRO A 4 17.28 10.94 -3.16
CA PRO A 4 16.17 11.49 -2.41
C PRO A 4 15.47 10.29 -1.77
N ASP A 5 15.53 10.17 -0.44
CA ASP A 5 14.74 9.19 0.30
C ASP A 5 13.36 9.10 -0.37
N PRO A 6 12.87 7.90 -0.70
CA PRO A 6 11.60 7.75 -1.39
C PRO A 6 10.54 8.40 -0.52
N ALA A 7 10.16 9.63 -0.87
CA ALA A 7 9.19 10.38 -0.11
C ALA A 7 7.83 9.75 -0.40
N ILE A 8 7.46 8.78 0.43
CA ILE A 8 6.18 8.10 0.38
C ILE A 8 5.15 8.95 1.11
N ALA A 9 4.11 9.36 0.39
CA ALA A 9 2.95 10.03 0.94
C ALA A 9 1.75 9.09 0.97
N ILE A 10 1.01 9.07 2.08
CA ILE A 10 -0.30 8.42 2.14
C ILE A 10 -1.31 9.40 1.51
N VAL A 11 -1.89 9.03 0.38
CA VAL A 11 -2.86 9.87 -0.34
C VAL A 11 -4.31 9.48 -0.07
N ASP A 12 -4.55 8.24 0.37
CA ASP A 12 -5.86 7.80 0.85
C ASP A 12 -5.71 6.67 1.89
N GLN A 13 -6.69 6.54 2.79
CA GLN A 13 -6.69 5.51 3.84
C GLN A 13 -8.12 5.07 4.18
N HIS A 14 -8.32 3.75 4.22
CA HIS A 14 -9.57 3.14 4.66
C HIS A 14 -9.32 1.87 5.46
N ALA A 15 -9.81 1.83 6.70
CA ALA A 15 -9.54 0.76 7.65
C ALA A 15 -8.04 0.43 7.74
N SER A 16 -7.66 -0.79 7.37
CA SER A 16 -6.26 -1.24 7.37
C SER A 16 -5.53 -0.93 6.06
N PHE A 17 -6.21 -0.41 5.03
CA PHE A 17 -5.61 -0.21 3.71
C PHE A 17 -5.19 1.25 3.52
N ARG A 18 -4.04 1.43 2.86
CA ARG A 18 -3.51 2.75 2.50
C ARG A 18 -3.15 2.77 1.03
N LEU A 19 -3.60 3.82 0.35
CA LEU A 19 -3.09 4.19 -0.97
C LEU A 19 -1.93 5.14 -0.77
N ILE A 20 -0.75 4.73 -1.22
CA ILE A 20 0.48 5.50 -1.10
C ILE A 20 0.94 5.99 -2.46
N ARG A 21 1.69 7.09 -2.45
CA ARG A 21 2.30 7.71 -3.62
C ARG A 21 3.79 7.94 -3.38
N GLU A 22 4.62 7.53 -4.33
CA GLU A 22 6.02 7.88 -4.37
C GLU A 22 6.19 9.26 -5.01
N ALA A 23 6.76 10.24 -4.29
CA ALA A 23 6.92 11.60 -4.81
C ALA A 23 7.87 11.67 -6.02
N ALA A 24 8.89 10.81 -6.07
CA ALA A 24 9.91 10.83 -7.11
C ALA A 24 9.36 10.40 -8.49
N THR A 25 8.52 9.37 -8.52
CA THR A 25 7.98 8.83 -9.78
C THR A 25 6.52 9.20 -10.02
N GLY A 26 5.80 9.65 -8.98
CA GLY A 26 4.36 9.86 -9.03
C GLY A 26 3.54 8.57 -9.10
N ARG A 27 4.20 7.41 -8.93
CA ARG A 27 3.52 6.11 -8.93
C ARG A 27 2.82 5.86 -7.61
N HIS A 28 1.82 5.00 -7.66
CA HIS A 28 0.95 4.68 -6.56
C HIS A 28 0.97 3.18 -6.26
N ALA A 29 0.69 2.83 -5.01
CA ALA A 29 0.57 1.44 -4.58
C ALA A 29 -0.41 1.33 -3.41
N VAL A 30 -0.89 0.12 -3.16
CA VAL A 30 -1.78 -0.17 -2.03
C VAL A 30 -1.07 -1.11 -1.05
N VAL A 31 -1.05 -0.73 0.22
CA VAL A 31 -0.48 -1.53 1.31
C VAL A 31 -1.54 -1.75 2.39
N GLU A 32 -1.43 -2.86 3.11
CA GLU A 32 -2.22 -3.11 4.32
C GLU A 32 -1.36 -2.80 5.55
N ALA A 33 -1.78 -1.90 6.43
CA ALA A 33 -1.12 -1.54 7.66
C ALA A 33 -1.86 -2.13 8.88
N ARG A 34 -1.19 -3.00 9.64
CA ARG A 34 -1.71 -3.65 10.86
C ARG A 34 -0.58 -3.89 11.86
N ASP A 35 -0.87 -3.71 13.15
CA ASP A 35 0.07 -3.98 14.26
C ASP A 35 1.47 -3.33 14.09
N GLY A 36 1.51 -2.09 13.57
CA GLY A 36 2.75 -1.34 13.33
C GLY A 36 3.60 -1.88 12.17
N LYS A 37 3.01 -2.74 11.34
CA LYS A 37 3.63 -3.30 10.14
C LYS A 37 2.79 -3.01 8.91
N VAL A 38 3.45 -2.99 7.76
CA VAL A 38 2.81 -2.92 6.44
C VAL A 38 3.04 -4.22 5.68
N TYR A 39 2.03 -4.63 4.92
CA TYR A 39 1.99 -5.87 4.15
C TYR A 39 1.67 -5.57 2.69
N SER A 40 2.36 -6.27 1.79
CA SER A 40 2.08 -6.20 0.36
C SER A 40 0.78 -6.91 0.06
N LEU A 41 -0.05 -6.30 -0.79
CA LEU A 41 -1.22 -6.96 -1.38
C LEU A 41 -0.84 -7.77 -2.64
N HIS A 42 0.44 -7.76 -3.03
CA HIS A 42 0.95 -8.42 -4.22
C HIS A 42 1.92 -9.53 -3.83
N GLY A 43 1.65 -10.75 -4.32
CA GLY A 43 2.47 -11.93 -4.06
C GLY A 43 1.90 -12.86 -2.99
N ARG A 44 2.25 -14.15 -3.07
CA ARG A 44 1.86 -15.16 -2.06
C ARG A 44 2.62 -14.98 -0.74
N ASP A 45 3.78 -14.34 -0.78
CA ASP A 45 4.56 -14.02 0.41
C ASP A 45 4.13 -12.67 0.95
N ARG A 46 3.45 -12.70 2.10
CA ARG A 46 3.14 -11.51 2.89
C ARG A 46 4.41 -11.02 3.58
N ALA A 47 5.36 -10.52 2.80
CA ALA A 47 6.46 -9.75 3.33
C ALA A 47 5.86 -8.63 4.20
N ALA A 48 6.45 -8.43 5.38
CA ALA A 48 5.99 -7.46 6.35
C ALA A 48 7.17 -6.55 6.68
N GLU A 49 6.97 -5.25 6.46
CA GLU A 49 7.94 -4.22 6.79
C GLU A 49 7.40 -3.37 7.94
N PRO A 50 8.26 -2.63 8.67
CA PRO A 50 7.80 -1.62 9.62
C PRO A 50 6.88 -0.60 8.95
N ASP A 51 5.87 -0.12 9.68
CA ASP A 51 4.98 0.95 9.22
C ASP A 51 5.69 2.31 9.19
N THR A 52 6.59 2.47 8.22
CA THR A 52 7.33 3.70 7.93
C THR A 52 7.37 3.93 6.42
N PRO A 53 7.63 5.17 5.94
CA PRO A 53 7.77 5.46 4.51
C PRO A 53 8.77 4.54 3.80
N GLU A 54 9.91 4.26 4.43
CA GLU A 54 10.96 3.40 3.87
C GLU A 54 10.52 1.93 3.82
N GLY A 55 9.81 1.46 4.85
CA GLY A 55 9.24 0.12 4.88
C GLY A 55 8.18 -0.07 3.80
N MET A 56 7.32 0.93 3.59
CA MET A 56 6.33 0.93 2.51
C MET A 56 6.98 0.89 1.13
N ALA A 57 8.03 1.68 0.90
CA ALA A 57 8.72 1.71 -0.39
C ALA A 57 9.32 0.34 -0.74
N ARG A 58 10.05 -0.28 0.20
CA ARG A 58 10.70 -1.59 0.02
C ARG A 58 9.72 -2.71 -0.31
N LEU A 59 8.53 -2.64 0.28
CA LEU A 59 7.49 -3.66 0.14
C LEU A 59 6.86 -3.67 -1.26
N VAL A 60 6.85 -2.52 -1.92
CA VAL A 60 6.20 -2.30 -3.21
C VAL A 60 7.15 -2.56 -4.37
N GLU A 61 8.45 -2.44 -4.16
CA GLU A 61 9.43 -2.75 -5.19
C GLU A 61 9.53 -4.25 -5.52
N PRO A 62 9.85 -4.61 -6.78
CA PRO A 62 9.90 -3.75 -7.97
C PRO A 62 8.54 -3.58 -8.67
N ASP A 63 7.57 -4.48 -8.44
CA ASP A 63 6.40 -4.69 -9.32
C ASP A 63 5.06 -4.18 -8.76
N GLY A 64 5.05 -3.61 -7.55
CA GLY A 64 3.82 -3.14 -6.89
C GLY A 64 3.42 -1.72 -7.27
N TRP A 65 4.32 -0.93 -7.87
CA TRP A 65 4.07 0.44 -8.26
C TRP A 65 3.26 0.53 -9.56
N ARG A 66 2.20 1.34 -9.55
CA ARG A 66 1.25 1.51 -10.67
C ARG A 66 0.96 2.97 -10.94
N ASP A 67 0.25 3.26 -12.03
CA ASP A 67 -0.39 4.56 -12.17
C ASP A 67 -1.54 4.74 -11.17
N GLU A 68 -1.93 5.99 -10.94
CA GLU A 68 -2.95 6.37 -9.96
C GLU A 68 -4.29 5.68 -10.22
N THR A 69 -4.72 5.57 -11.48
CA THR A 69 -6.04 5.02 -11.82
C THR A 69 -6.09 3.53 -11.49
N GLN A 70 -5.04 2.79 -11.86
CA GLN A 70 -4.93 1.36 -11.52
C GLN A 70 -4.83 1.13 -10.01
N ALA A 71 -4.02 1.93 -9.31
CA ALA A 71 -3.86 1.79 -7.86
C ALA A 71 -5.17 2.13 -7.12
N ARG A 72 -5.92 3.14 -7.59
CA ARG A 72 -7.22 3.51 -7.04
C ARG A 72 -8.27 2.42 -7.26
N ALA A 73 -8.31 1.82 -8.45
CA ALA A 73 -9.22 0.71 -8.72
C ALA A 73 -8.98 -0.46 -7.76
N VAL A 74 -7.71 -0.83 -7.57
CA VAL A 74 -7.34 -1.89 -6.61
C VAL A 74 -7.66 -1.50 -5.17
N PHE A 75 -7.42 -0.26 -4.77
CA PHE A 75 -7.79 0.24 -3.45
C PHE A 75 -9.29 0.10 -3.20
N ASP A 76 -10.13 0.51 -4.16
CA ASP A 76 -11.58 0.40 -4.04
C ASP A 76 -12.05 -1.05 -4.01
N GLU A 77 -11.42 -1.95 -4.77
CA GLU A 77 -11.72 -3.39 -4.76
C GLU A 77 -11.40 -4.02 -3.40
N VAL A 78 -10.23 -3.73 -2.82
CA VAL A 78 -9.85 -4.31 -1.51
C VAL A 78 -10.62 -3.69 -0.36
N VAL A 79 -11.00 -2.42 -0.47
CA VAL A 79 -11.89 -1.77 0.50
C VAL A 79 -13.27 -2.44 0.49
N LYS A 80 -13.87 -2.63 -0.70
CA LYS A 80 -15.16 -3.32 -0.82
C LYS A 80 -15.09 -4.76 -0.31
N GLY A 81 -14.10 -5.53 -0.77
CA GLY A 81 -13.93 -6.92 -0.34
C GLY A 81 -13.57 -7.07 1.14
N GLY A 82 -12.81 -6.12 1.70
CA GLY A 82 -12.49 -6.08 3.13
C GLY A 82 -13.69 -5.73 4.01
N ASP A 83 -14.56 -4.83 3.54
CA ASP A 83 -15.86 -4.53 4.18
C ASP A 83 -16.79 -5.74 4.14
N ASP A 84 -16.85 -6.46 3.01
CA ASP A 84 -17.67 -7.66 2.87
C ASP A 84 -17.17 -8.79 3.78
N LEU A 85 -15.86 -9.02 3.87
CA LEU A 85 -15.28 -10.03 4.77
C LEU A 85 -15.46 -9.66 6.25
N ALA A 86 -15.37 -8.37 6.60
CA ALA A 86 -15.61 -7.91 7.97
C ALA A 86 -17.08 -8.09 8.41
N ARG A 87 -18.03 -8.09 7.47
CA ARG A 87 -19.47 -8.31 7.74
C ARG A 87 -19.83 -9.79 7.85
N GLU A 88 -19.07 -10.70 7.25
CA GLU A 88 -19.36 -12.14 7.26
C GLU A 88 -18.83 -12.85 8.53
N ILE A 89 -17.93 -12.20 9.28
CA ILE A 89 -17.25 -12.78 10.45
C ILE A 89 -17.97 -12.43 11.79
N TRP A 90 -19.11 -11.74 11.75
CA TRP A 90 -19.89 -11.35 12.94
C TRP A 90 -21.31 -11.93 12.96
#